data_AF-H9MAM1-F1
#
_entry.id   AF-H9MAM1-F1
#
_cell.length_a   1.000
_cell.length_b   1.000
_cell.length_c   1.000
_cell.angle_alpha   90.00
_cell.angle_beta   90.00
_cell.angle_gamma   90.00
#
_symmetry.space_group_name_H-M   'P 1'
#
loop_
_entity.id
_entity.type
_entity.pdbx_description
1 polymer ?
#
loop_
_entity_poly.entity_id
_entity_poly.type
_entity_poly.pdbx_seq_one_letter_code
_entity_poly.pdbx_strand_id
1 'polypeptide(L)' 'NVEKIEGLSSKGRKAQDYVCKLAPRVRRLNERAQDRAKQGQTCTFSWIFNKEIPL' A
#
# COMPACT_ATOMS: atom_id res chain seq x y z
N ASN A 1 6.42 15.56 12.37
CA ASN A 1 5.12 14.84 12.39
C ASN A 1 4.10 15.59 11.59
N VAL A 2 3.56 14.99 10.51
CA VAL A 2 2.57 15.64 9.63
C VAL A 2 1.30 16.02 10.40
N GLU A 3 0.89 15.22 11.38
CA GLU A 3 -0.26 15.47 12.27
C GLU A 3 -0.15 16.72 13.16
N LYS A 4 1.07 17.22 13.41
CA LYS A 4 1.31 18.36 14.32
C LYS A 4 1.45 19.70 13.60
N ILE A 5 1.22 19.73 12.29
CA ILE A 5 1.33 20.95 11.49
C ILE A 5 0.06 21.78 11.69
N GLU A 6 0.22 22.99 12.19
CA GLU A 6 -0.86 23.96 12.43
C GLU A 6 -0.78 25.13 11.41
N GLY A 7 -1.81 25.97 11.35
CA GLY A 7 -1.87 27.11 10.41
C GLY A 7 -2.22 26.75 8.96
N LEU A 8 -2.69 25.53 8.70
CA LEU A 8 -3.07 25.08 7.37
C LEU A 8 -4.41 25.68 6.91
N SER A 9 -4.48 25.98 5.61
CA SER A 9 -5.75 26.26 4.92
C SER A 9 -6.72 25.07 5.04
N SER A 10 -8.01 25.29 4.78
CA SER A 10 -9.03 24.23 4.83
C SER A 10 -8.68 23.02 3.94
N LYS A 11 -8.07 23.25 2.77
CA LYS A 11 -7.55 22.20 1.89
C LYS A 11 -6.34 21.49 2.49
N GLY A 12 -5.43 22.23 3.12
CA GLY A 12 -4.25 21.68 3.79
C GLY A 12 -4.63 20.75 4.95
N ARG A 13 -5.63 21.14 5.76
CA ARG A 13 -6.14 20.31 6.87
C ARG A 13 -6.74 18.99 6.37
N LYS A 14 -7.52 19.02 5.28
CA LYS A 14 -8.05 17.80 4.63
C LYS A 14 -6.93 16.89 4.12
N ALA A 15 -5.88 17.46 3.53
CA ALA A 15 -4.73 16.70 3.04
C ALA A 15 -3.95 16.04 4.19
N GLN A 16 -3.73 16.78 5.28
CA GLN A 16 -3.11 16.28 6.51
C GLN A 16 -3.91 15.10 7.09
N ASP A 17 -5.21 15.27 7.27
CA ASP A 17 -6.11 14.20 7.76
C ASP A 17 -6.08 12.96 6.88
N TYR A 18 -6.08 13.16 5.56
CA TYR A 18 -6.02 12.06 4.59
C TYR A 18 -4.72 11.26 4.76
N VAL A 19 -3.57 11.92 4.74
CA VAL A 19 -2.26 11.28 4.85
C VAL A 19 -2.12 10.54 6.19
N CYS A 20 -2.49 11.17 7.30
CA CYS A 20 -2.43 10.56 8.63
C CYS A 20 -3.31 9.31 8.75
N LYS A 21 -4.47 9.28 8.08
CA LYS A 21 -5.39 8.13 8.09
C LYS A 21 -5.07 7.09 7.00
N LEU A 22 -4.18 7.40 6.06
CA LEU A 22 -3.93 6.56 4.88
C LEU A 22 -3.18 5.27 5.24
N ALA A 23 -2.08 5.37 6.00
CA ALA A 23 -1.27 4.21 6.37
C ALA A 23 -2.09 3.06 7.03
N PRO A 24 -2.89 3.30 8.09
CA PRO A 24 -3.71 2.24 8.69
C PRO A 24 -4.85 1.76 7.77
N ARG A 25 -5.29 2.58 6.79
CA ARG A 25 -6.28 2.16 5.79
C ARG A 25 -5.67 1.23 4.75
N VAL A 26 -4.49 1.56 4.24
CA VAL A 26 -3.75 0.72 3.28
C VAL A 26 -3.37 -0.60 3.93
N ARG A 27 -2.94 -0.60 5.20
CA ARG A 27 -2.60 -1.84 5.91
C ARG A 27 -3.79 -2.81 5.98
N ARG A 28 -4.95 -2.33 6.43
CA ARG A 28 -6.20 -3.12 6.48
C ARG A 28 -6.69 -3.57 5.11
N LEU A 29 -6.36 -2.83 4.05
CA LEU A 29 -6.70 -3.22 2.69
C LEU A 29 -5.77 -4.33 2.20
N ASN A 30 -4.47 -4.20 2.47
CA ASN A 30 -3.47 -5.22 2.13
C ASN A 30 -3.74 -6.53 2.87
N GLU A 31 -4.02 -6.50 4.17
CA GLU A 31 -4.41 -7.68 4.97
C GLU A 31 -5.57 -8.44 4.30
N ARG A 32 -6.67 -7.73 3.97
CA ARG A 32 -7.81 -8.31 3.26
C ARG A 32 -7.50 -8.83 1.85
N ALA A 33 -6.54 -8.21 1.17
CA ALA A 33 -6.12 -8.66 -0.17
C ALA A 33 -5.32 -9.96 -0.06
N GLN A 34 -4.43 -10.07 0.93
CA GLN A 34 -3.67 -11.29 1.23
C GLN A 34 -4.60 -12.43 1.64
N ASP A 35 -5.58 -12.18 2.51
CA ASP A 35 -6.56 -13.20 2.92
C ASP A 35 -7.37 -13.78 1.75
N ARG A 36 -7.55 -12.99 0.68
CA ARG A 36 -8.29 -13.38 -0.53
C ARG A 36 -7.38 -13.86 -1.66
N ALA A 37 -6.06 -13.72 -1.51
CA ALA A 37 -5.12 -14.10 -2.55
C ALA A 37 -5.14 -15.63 -2.69
N LYS A 38 -5.37 -16.10 -3.91
CA LYS A 38 -5.14 -17.51 -4.25
C LYS A 38 -3.63 -17.70 -4.45
N GLN A 39 -3.14 -18.93 -4.28
CA GLN A 39 -1.75 -19.26 -4.64
C GLN A 39 -1.46 -18.74 -6.06
N GLY A 40 -0.38 -17.95 -6.18
CA GLY A 40 -0.03 -17.29 -7.43
C GLY A 40 0.35 -18.28 -8.51
N GLN A 41 0.15 -17.87 -9.76
CA GLN A 41 0.61 -18.65 -10.91
C GLN A 41 2.15 -18.65 -10.94
N THR A 42 2.73 -19.72 -11.47
CA THR A 42 4.17 -19.76 -11.74
C THR A 42 4.47 -18.89 -12.97
N CYS A 43 5.52 -18.08 -12.88
CA CYS A 43 5.95 -17.23 -13.99
C CYS A 43 7.46 -17.35 -14.18
N THR A 44 7.87 -17.25 -15.45
CA THR A 44 9.28 -17.24 -15.83
C THR A 44 9.83 -15.82 -15.80
N PHE A 45 10.98 -15.65 -15.17
CA PHE A 45 11.59 -14.33 -15.00
C PHE A 45 12.92 -14.24 -15.75
N SER A 46 13.03 -13.35 -16.73
CA SER A 46 14.20 -13.24 -17.62
C SER A 46 15.49 -12.80 -16.90
N TRP A 47 15.37 -11.88 -15.95
CA TRP A 47 16.47 -11.41 -15.08
C TRP A 47 17.05 -12.47 -14.14
N ILE A 48 16.43 -13.66 -14.05
CA ILE A 48 16.95 -14.83 -13.34
C ILE A 48 17.11 -16.03 -14.29
N PHE A 49 17.53 -15.77 -15.53
CA PHE A 49 17.78 -16.81 -16.55
C PHE A 49 16.52 -17.61 -16.91
N ASN A 50 15.38 -16.92 -17.00
CA ASN A 50 14.06 -17.51 -17.31
C ASN A 50 13.62 -18.62 -16.36
N LYS A 51 14.10 -18.61 -15.10
CA LYS A 51 13.63 -19.56 -14.09
C LYS A 51 12.15 -19.34 -13.78
N GLU A 52 11.45 -20.45 -13.59
CA GLU A 52 10.04 -20.49 -13.20
C GLU A 52 9.89 -20.47 -11.68
N ILE A 53 9.15 -19.48 -11.16
CA ILE A 53 8.96 -19.27 -9.72
C ILE A 53 7.47 -18.96 -9.44
N PRO A 54 6.88 -19.47 -8.34
CA PRO A 54 5.54 -19.07 -7.89
C PRO A 54 5.49 -17.61 -7.44
N LEU A 55 4.41 -16.91 -7.81
CA LEU A 55 4.14 -15.51 -7.44
C LEU A 55 3.42 -15.36 -6.10
#